data_AF-A0A4Y7KEF7-F1
#
_entry.id   AF-A0A4Y7KEF7-F1
#
_cell.length_a   1.000
_cell.length_b   1.000
_cell.length_c   1.000
_cell.angle_alpha   90.00
_cell.angle_beta   90.00
_cell.angle_gamma   90.00
#
_symmetry.space_group_name_H-M   'P 1'
#
loop_
_entity.id
_entity.type
_entity.pdbx_description
1 polymer ?
#
loop_
_entity_poly.entity_id
_entity_poly.type
_entity_poly.pdbx_seq_one_letter_code
_entity_poly.pdbx_strand_id
1 'polypeptide(L)'
;MRVSEDDYYDYDDDGVNDRHDSESSGDDNSVIEENQMQLMGRVGLLDGVLAELEHERHQEIKEKVRNKVKSLETDLMHVYERSTSALSQAVKKRAEEARKAVDFEAENRRAKEAAEKEVTENAKKTSEETQKREAAQTLKDVNMSEPGISGSNISPSAGSLVRAADSTLRVKVERLQKFKKVDENNQALRLSHNQDFRSYELQIGRRIKQISGNRDSVRAKASELIRLMNDPLCPQSISAVMFAKKVVSQCSTQSANFNNTAFACGHVIVLVTSQVPLAMDLLLAELHKACIYTVPKHVAYSESAISKEDYFKVMGFREEDGKAESHESYLEGVASYMKLYGVLVQTEVSGVQNLHGLKEANIYTAVALNSFLEVLHSSRHKKTQFRKILNIISRHFLGALESKQNPKLNPIIMKLKTYIDTNQFLEEPEGWLLKTSLLSEMAMPEANYSPQQNYHSQQNYHSQ
;
A
#
# COMPACT_ATOMS: atom_id res chain seq x y z
N MET A 1 -46.05 -26.92 34.45
CA MET A 1 -47.24 -27.15 35.30
C MET A 1 -48.02 -25.85 35.32
N ARG A 2 -49.30 -25.93 34.95
CA ARG A 2 -50.39 -24.95 35.13
C ARG A 2 -50.45 -23.70 34.23
N VAL A 3 -51.34 -23.84 33.25
CA VAL A 3 -52.37 -22.89 32.80
C VAL A 3 -53.22 -22.40 33.98
N SER A 4 -53.70 -21.15 33.89
CA SER A 4 -55.00 -20.62 34.39
C SER A 4 -55.28 -19.34 33.56
N GLU A 5 -56.39 -19.21 32.81
CA GLU A 5 -57.79 -18.93 33.26
C GLU A 5 -57.82 -17.62 34.07
N ASP A 6 -58.74 -16.67 33.92
CA ASP A 6 -59.91 -16.35 33.10
C ASP A 6 -60.21 -14.86 33.44
N ASP A 7 -61.19 -14.22 32.79
CA ASP A 7 -62.06 -13.11 33.29
C ASP A 7 -62.65 -12.42 32.04
N TYR A 8 -63.83 -12.76 31.52
CA TYR A 8 -65.20 -12.55 32.04
C TYR A 8 -65.47 -11.09 32.42
N TYR A 9 -66.14 -10.33 31.54
CA TYR A 9 -67.27 -9.45 31.92
C TYR A 9 -68.19 -9.18 30.72
N ASP A 10 -69.46 -9.36 31.04
CA ASP A 10 -70.71 -9.17 30.30
C ASP A 10 -71.18 -7.71 30.42
N TYR A 11 -71.91 -7.18 29.43
CA TYR A 11 -73.04 -6.22 29.54
C TYR A 11 -73.42 -5.63 28.16
N ASP A 12 -74.46 -6.24 27.58
CA ASP A 12 -75.71 -5.70 27.02
C ASP A 12 -75.83 -4.26 26.44
N ASP A 13 -76.43 -4.29 25.24
CA ASP A 13 -77.54 -3.47 24.70
C ASP A 13 -77.30 -2.00 24.32
N ASP A 14 -77.36 -1.73 23.00
CA ASP A 14 -78.44 -0.90 22.46
C ASP A 14 -78.46 -1.01 20.93
N GLY A 15 -79.55 -1.55 20.41
CA GLY A 15 -79.79 -1.71 18.99
C GLY A 15 -80.12 -0.41 18.27
N VAL A 16 -79.67 -0.29 17.02
CA VAL A 16 -80.48 0.32 15.96
C VAL A 16 -80.34 -0.52 14.69
N ASN A 17 -81.51 -1.04 14.32
CA ASN A 17 -81.82 -1.84 13.16
C ASN A 17 -81.90 -0.90 11.96
N ASP A 18 -81.10 -1.10 10.91
CA ASP A 18 -81.48 -0.65 9.58
C ASP A 18 -81.11 -1.69 8.53
N ARG A 19 -82.17 -2.34 8.06
CA ARG A 19 -82.17 -3.33 6.98
C ARG A 19 -82.06 -2.60 5.65
N HIS A 20 -81.03 -2.89 4.89
CA HIS A 20 -81.12 -2.85 3.43
C HIS A 20 -80.69 -4.19 2.86
N ASP A 21 -81.73 -4.94 2.45
CA ASP A 21 -81.64 -6.11 1.59
C ASP A 21 -80.95 -5.74 0.29
N SER A 22 -79.97 -6.55 -0.12
CA SER A 22 -79.54 -6.68 -1.50
C SER A 22 -79.01 -8.10 -1.69
N GLU A 23 -79.91 -9.00 -2.05
CA GLU A 23 -79.56 -10.31 -2.64
C GLU A 23 -78.89 -10.08 -4.01
N SER A 24 -77.69 -10.61 -4.24
CA SER A 24 -77.27 -11.10 -5.58
C SER A 24 -75.92 -11.87 -5.57
N SER A 25 -75.98 -13.08 -6.13
CA SER A 25 -74.93 -13.95 -6.72
C SER A 25 -73.77 -14.46 -5.86
N GLY A 26 -73.97 -15.62 -5.23
CA GLY A 26 -72.91 -16.47 -4.67
C GLY A 26 -72.54 -17.64 -5.58
N ASP A 27 -71.89 -17.38 -6.72
CA ASP A 27 -71.34 -18.46 -7.57
C ASP A 27 -70.03 -18.10 -8.34
N ASP A 28 -69.66 -16.82 -8.45
CA ASP A 28 -68.41 -16.43 -9.17
C ASP A 28 -67.15 -16.44 -8.28
N ASN A 29 -67.28 -16.40 -6.96
CA ASN A 29 -66.13 -16.21 -6.07
C ASN A 29 -65.30 -17.50 -5.86
N SER A 30 -65.94 -18.67 -5.94
CA SER A 30 -65.30 -19.99 -5.79
C SER A 30 -64.43 -20.34 -7.01
N VAL A 31 -64.90 -20.03 -8.22
CA VAL A 31 -64.20 -20.28 -9.48
C VAL A 31 -62.94 -19.40 -9.61
N ILE A 32 -62.99 -18.17 -9.09
CA ILE A 32 -61.83 -17.27 -9.08
C ILE A 32 -60.74 -17.79 -8.13
N GLU A 33 -61.13 -18.29 -6.95
CA GLU A 33 -60.20 -18.78 -5.93
C GLU A 33 -59.50 -20.08 -6.37
N GLU A 34 -60.23 -20.99 -7.02
CA GLU A 34 -59.69 -22.24 -7.58
C GLU A 34 -58.71 -21.98 -8.74
N ASN A 35 -59.03 -21.02 -9.62
CA ASN A 35 -58.14 -20.58 -10.69
C ASN A 35 -56.86 -19.90 -10.15
N GLN A 36 -56.95 -19.13 -9.06
CA GLN A 36 -55.78 -18.53 -8.41
C GLN A 36 -54.86 -19.57 -7.76
N MET A 37 -55.43 -20.60 -7.11
CA MET A 37 -54.65 -21.70 -6.56
C MET A 37 -53.91 -22.49 -7.65
N GLN A 38 -54.57 -22.75 -8.78
CA GLN A 38 -53.96 -23.46 -9.91
C GLN A 38 -52.85 -22.63 -10.58
N LEU A 39 -53.00 -21.29 -10.63
CA LEU A 39 -52.00 -20.38 -11.16
C LEU A 39 -50.76 -20.30 -10.25
N MET A 40 -50.94 -20.19 -8.93
CA MET A 40 -49.81 -20.21 -7.98
C MET A 40 -49.03 -21.54 -8.05
N GLY A 41 -49.72 -22.67 -8.19
CA GLY A 41 -49.06 -23.97 -8.37
C GLY A 41 -48.21 -24.05 -9.64
N ARG A 42 -48.68 -23.46 -10.75
CA ARG A 42 -47.93 -23.39 -12.01
C ARG A 42 -46.74 -22.43 -11.92
N VAL A 43 -46.88 -21.29 -11.26
CA VAL A 43 -45.78 -20.34 -11.04
C VAL A 43 -44.71 -20.96 -10.15
N GLY A 44 -45.08 -21.67 -9.07
CA GLY A 44 -44.12 -22.34 -8.19
C GLY A 44 -43.30 -23.44 -8.90
N LEU A 45 -43.92 -24.18 -9.84
CA LEU A 45 -43.19 -25.16 -10.67
C LEU A 45 -42.21 -24.49 -11.64
N LEU A 46 -42.59 -23.37 -12.25
CA LEU A 46 -41.73 -22.61 -13.15
C LEU A 46 -40.54 -21.99 -12.40
N ASP A 47 -40.77 -21.46 -11.19
CA ASP A 47 -39.72 -20.90 -10.33
C ASP A 47 -38.74 -21.99 -9.87
N GLY A 48 -39.23 -23.21 -9.59
CA GLY A 48 -38.39 -24.37 -9.28
C GLY A 48 -37.47 -24.75 -10.44
N VAL A 49 -38.03 -24.89 -11.65
CA VAL A 49 -37.25 -25.21 -12.87
C VAL A 49 -36.23 -24.10 -13.18
N LEU A 50 -36.60 -22.84 -13.00
CA LEU A 50 -35.70 -21.71 -13.19
C LEU A 50 -34.52 -21.75 -12.20
N ALA A 51 -34.79 -22.03 -10.93
CA ALA A 51 -33.75 -22.13 -9.90
C ALA A 51 -32.78 -23.30 -10.16
N GLU A 52 -33.28 -24.44 -10.63
CA GLU A 52 -32.44 -25.59 -11.02
C GLU A 52 -31.53 -25.25 -12.20
N LEU A 53 -32.08 -24.61 -13.24
CA LEU A 53 -31.33 -24.22 -14.44
C LEU A 53 -30.30 -23.12 -14.14
N GLU A 54 -30.62 -22.18 -13.26
CA GLU A 54 -29.67 -21.20 -12.75
C GLU A 54 -28.55 -21.85 -11.93
N HIS A 55 -28.87 -22.85 -11.11
CA HIS A 55 -27.89 -23.58 -10.32
C HIS A 55 -26.91 -24.37 -11.20
N GLU A 56 -27.40 -25.10 -12.20
CA GLU A 56 -26.57 -25.82 -13.17
C GLU A 56 -25.63 -24.89 -13.93
N ARG A 57 -26.16 -23.76 -14.44
CA ARG A 57 -25.34 -22.76 -15.13
C ARG A 57 -24.26 -22.19 -14.21
N HIS A 58 -24.60 -21.95 -12.94
CA HIS A 58 -23.64 -21.45 -11.96
C HIS A 58 -22.54 -22.48 -11.64
N GLN A 59 -22.88 -23.76 -11.57
CA GLN A 59 -21.90 -24.83 -11.39
C GLN A 59 -20.94 -24.93 -12.59
N GLU A 60 -21.46 -24.88 -13.82
CA GLU A 60 -20.65 -24.97 -15.04
C GLU A 60 -19.67 -23.78 -15.15
N ILE A 61 -20.14 -22.56 -14.85
CA ILE A 61 -19.28 -21.36 -14.82
C ILE A 61 -18.19 -21.51 -13.76
N LYS A 62 -18.55 -21.99 -12.56
CA LYS A 62 -17.60 -22.20 -11.46
C LYS A 62 -16.52 -23.21 -11.82
N GLU A 63 -16.86 -24.27 -12.53
CA GLU A 63 -15.90 -25.27 -12.99
C GLU A 63 -14.98 -24.74 -14.08
N LYS A 64 -15.52 -24.00 -15.07
CA LYS A 64 -14.72 -23.32 -16.10
C LYS A 64 -13.71 -22.34 -15.49
N VAL A 65 -14.14 -21.54 -14.52
CA VAL A 65 -13.26 -20.62 -13.78
C VAL A 65 -12.18 -21.39 -13.03
N ARG A 66 -12.55 -22.46 -12.30
CA ARG A 66 -11.58 -23.29 -11.55
C ARG A 66 -10.51 -23.89 -12.47
N ASN A 67 -10.91 -24.42 -13.63
CA ASN A 67 -9.98 -25.03 -14.58
C ASN A 67 -9.06 -23.97 -15.22
N LYS A 68 -9.59 -22.77 -15.51
CA LYS A 68 -8.78 -21.68 -16.05
C LYS A 68 -7.77 -21.15 -15.03
N VAL A 69 -8.16 -21.05 -13.75
CA VAL A 69 -7.25 -20.67 -12.66
C VAL A 69 -6.10 -21.68 -12.54
N LYS A 70 -6.39 -22.98 -12.52
CA LYS A 70 -5.36 -24.02 -12.48
C LYS A 70 -4.37 -23.95 -13.65
N SER A 71 -4.87 -23.73 -14.87
CA SER A 71 -4.02 -23.56 -16.06
C SER A 71 -3.13 -22.32 -15.96
N LEU A 72 -3.66 -21.20 -15.46
CA LEU A 72 -2.88 -19.97 -15.28
C LEU A 72 -1.84 -20.12 -14.17
N GLU A 73 -2.14 -20.86 -13.10
CA GLU A 73 -1.18 -21.17 -12.03
C GLU A 73 0.00 -22.00 -12.55
N THR A 74 -0.25 -23.01 -13.39
CA THR A 74 0.82 -23.81 -14.01
C THR A 74 1.68 -22.99 -14.98
N ASP A 75 1.04 -22.14 -15.79
CA ASP A 75 1.75 -21.27 -16.74
C ASP A 75 2.62 -20.25 -16.00
N LEU A 76 2.11 -19.68 -14.91
CA LEU A 76 2.85 -18.76 -14.06
C LEU A 76 4.07 -19.43 -13.42
N MET A 77 3.93 -20.67 -12.95
CA MET A 77 5.04 -21.46 -12.38
C MET A 77 6.15 -21.69 -13.42
N HIS A 78 5.79 -22.07 -14.65
CA HIS A 78 6.76 -22.27 -15.73
C HIS A 78 7.46 -20.97 -16.15
N VAL A 79 6.73 -19.85 -16.21
CA VAL A 79 7.32 -18.53 -16.50
C VAL A 79 8.31 -18.12 -15.40
N TYR A 80 7.99 -18.40 -14.13
CA TYR A 80 8.86 -18.11 -13.00
C TYR A 80 10.14 -18.94 -13.02
N GLU A 81 10.06 -20.24 -13.28
CA GLU A 81 11.24 -21.11 -13.43
C GLU A 81 12.13 -20.67 -14.59
N ARG A 82 11.53 -20.32 -15.73
CA ARG A 82 12.29 -19.84 -16.90
C ARG A 82 12.99 -18.51 -16.62
N SER A 83 12.31 -17.59 -15.92
CA SER A 83 12.87 -16.29 -15.54
C SER A 83 14.01 -16.41 -14.53
N THR A 84 13.84 -17.25 -13.50
CA THR A 84 14.86 -17.47 -12.46
C THR A 84 16.10 -18.17 -13.01
N SER A 85 15.91 -19.16 -13.89
CA SER A 85 17.02 -19.82 -14.61
C SER A 85 17.80 -18.84 -15.49
N ALA A 86 17.11 -17.99 -16.26
CA ALA A 86 17.75 -16.97 -17.09
C ALA A 86 18.52 -15.92 -16.27
N LEU A 87 17.97 -15.47 -15.13
CA LEU A 87 18.64 -14.56 -14.21
C LEU A 87 19.88 -15.20 -13.59
N SER A 88 19.81 -16.46 -13.17
CA SER A 88 20.96 -17.19 -12.62
C SER A 88 22.10 -17.31 -13.63
N GLN A 89 21.76 -17.63 -14.89
CA GLN A 89 22.75 -17.69 -15.97
C GLN A 89 23.38 -16.32 -16.28
N ALA A 90 22.58 -15.25 -16.32
CA ALA A 90 23.08 -13.90 -16.56
C ALA A 90 24.00 -13.39 -15.43
N VAL A 91 23.69 -13.73 -14.18
CA VAL A 91 24.54 -13.40 -13.02
C VAL A 91 25.87 -14.15 -13.09
N LYS A 92 25.84 -15.45 -13.40
CA LYS A 92 27.06 -16.25 -13.58
C LYS A 92 27.95 -15.68 -14.69
N LYS A 93 27.36 -15.33 -15.83
CA LYS A 93 28.09 -14.74 -16.97
C LYS A 93 28.72 -13.38 -16.60
N ARG A 94 27.97 -12.49 -15.95
CA ARG A 94 28.52 -11.20 -15.47
C ARG A 94 29.60 -11.35 -14.42
N ALA A 95 29.48 -12.32 -13.52
CA ALA A 95 30.52 -12.59 -12.51
C ALA A 95 31.82 -13.10 -13.17
N GLU A 96 31.70 -13.92 -14.22
CA GLU A 96 32.85 -14.39 -14.99
C GLU A 96 33.50 -13.28 -15.82
N GLU A 97 32.69 -12.43 -16.46
CA GLU A 97 33.17 -11.24 -17.20
C GLU A 97 33.87 -10.24 -16.27
N ALA A 98 33.34 -10.00 -15.06
CA ALA A 98 33.96 -9.14 -14.07
C ALA A 98 35.30 -9.69 -13.56
N ARG A 99 35.42 -11.02 -13.36
CA ARG A 99 36.70 -11.65 -13.00
C ARG A 99 37.74 -11.48 -14.10
N LYS A 100 37.37 -11.72 -15.36
CA LYS A 100 38.27 -11.52 -16.52
C LYS A 100 38.71 -10.05 -16.67
N ALA A 101 37.82 -9.09 -16.40
CA ALA A 101 38.17 -7.67 -16.43
C ALA A 101 39.16 -7.28 -15.32
N VAL A 102 38.98 -7.81 -14.10
CA VAL A 102 39.91 -7.57 -12.98
C VAL A 102 41.29 -8.19 -13.26
N ASP A 103 41.32 -9.40 -13.83
CA ASP A 103 42.59 -10.05 -14.19
C ASP A 103 43.33 -9.27 -15.30
N PHE A 104 42.60 -8.78 -16.30
CA PHE A 104 43.15 -7.95 -17.38
C PHE A 104 43.69 -6.60 -16.87
N GLU A 105 42.96 -5.92 -15.98
CA GLU A 105 43.42 -4.67 -15.36
C GLU A 105 44.66 -4.89 -14.48
N ALA A 106 44.73 -6.01 -13.75
CA ALA A 106 45.89 -6.35 -12.93
C ALA A 106 47.14 -6.64 -13.78
N GLU A 107 46.98 -7.32 -14.92
CA GLU A 107 48.08 -7.57 -15.87
C GLU A 107 48.57 -6.28 -16.52
N ASN A 108 47.66 -5.40 -16.95
CA ASN A 108 48.02 -4.12 -17.56
C ASN A 108 48.72 -3.17 -16.57
N ARG A 109 48.33 -3.19 -15.28
CA ARG A 109 49.02 -2.46 -14.21
C ARG A 109 50.44 -3.00 -13.99
N ARG A 110 50.63 -4.33 -13.96
CA ARG A 110 51.96 -4.96 -13.83
C ARG A 110 52.86 -4.62 -15.01
N ALA A 111 52.33 -4.61 -16.24
CA ALA A 111 53.08 -4.23 -17.43
C ALA A 111 53.52 -2.75 -17.38
N LYS A 112 52.63 -1.85 -16.93
CA LYS A 112 52.95 -0.42 -16.77
C LYS A 112 54.01 -0.18 -15.69
N GLU A 113 53.90 -0.86 -14.54
CA GLU A 113 54.90 -0.78 -13.46
C GLU A 113 56.27 -1.35 -13.89
N ALA A 114 56.30 -2.38 -14.72
CA ALA A 114 57.55 -2.93 -15.28
C ALA A 114 58.21 -1.95 -16.27
N ALA A 115 57.41 -1.32 -17.14
CA ALA A 115 57.89 -0.32 -18.09
C ALA A 115 58.40 0.95 -17.37
N GLU A 116 57.72 1.42 -16.33
CA GLU A 116 58.20 2.56 -15.51
C GLU A 116 59.51 2.21 -14.78
N LYS A 117 59.66 0.97 -14.29
CA LYS A 117 60.93 0.52 -13.70
C LYS A 117 62.08 0.51 -14.72
N GLU A 118 61.88 0.02 -15.94
CA GLU A 118 62.91 0.09 -16.99
C GLU A 118 63.27 1.53 -17.38
N VAL A 119 62.29 2.44 -17.46
CA VAL A 119 62.55 3.86 -17.76
C VAL A 119 63.32 4.53 -16.62
N THR A 120 63.00 4.23 -15.36
CA THR A 120 63.73 4.77 -14.21
C THR A 120 65.12 4.16 -14.05
N GLU A 121 65.32 2.89 -14.42
CA GLU A 121 66.63 2.22 -14.39
C GLU A 121 67.55 2.72 -15.51
N ASN A 122 67.00 2.98 -16.71
CA ASN A 122 67.72 3.62 -17.80
C ASN A 122 68.05 5.10 -17.49
N ALA A 123 67.16 5.84 -16.82
CA ALA A 123 67.45 7.19 -16.35
C ALA A 123 68.53 7.23 -15.25
N LYS A 124 68.60 6.22 -14.38
CA LYS A 124 69.70 6.07 -13.40
C LYS A 124 71.04 5.75 -14.07
N LYS A 125 71.07 4.91 -15.10
CA LYS A 125 72.29 4.60 -15.87
C LYS A 125 72.83 5.85 -16.61
N THR A 126 71.96 6.73 -17.10
CA THR A 126 72.36 8.02 -17.71
C THR A 126 72.81 9.06 -16.66
N SER A 127 72.33 8.96 -15.42
CA SER A 127 72.76 9.83 -14.31
C SER A 127 74.07 9.38 -13.65
N GLU A 128 74.41 8.09 -13.73
CA GLU A 128 75.65 7.52 -13.16
C GLU A 128 76.91 7.86 -13.98
N GLU A 129 76.75 8.31 -15.23
CA GLU A 129 77.87 8.76 -16.07
C GLU A 129 78.37 10.18 -15.77
N THR A 130 77.59 11.00 -15.04
CA THR A 130 77.91 12.43 -14.82
C THR A 130 78.42 12.75 -13.41
N GLN A 131 78.42 11.81 -12.46
CA GLN A 131 78.85 12.11 -11.08
C GLN A 131 79.78 11.05 -10.49
N LYS A 132 80.90 10.82 -11.19
CA LYS A 132 82.20 10.69 -10.52
C LYS A 132 82.77 12.08 -10.28
N ARG A 133 82.31 12.76 -9.22
CA ARG A 133 83.12 13.70 -8.43
C ARG A 133 82.46 13.92 -7.06
N GLU A 134 83.24 13.54 -6.05
CA GLU A 134 83.27 14.10 -4.69
C GLU A 134 82.22 13.61 -3.65
N ALA A 135 82.54 12.42 -3.11
CA ALA A 135 82.70 12.04 -1.70
C ALA A 135 81.94 12.73 -0.53
N ALA A 136 81.33 11.84 0.29
CA ALA A 136 81.21 11.80 1.77
C ALA A 136 80.33 12.87 2.47
N GLN A 137 79.48 12.57 3.46
CA GLN A 137 79.67 11.70 4.63
C GLN A 137 78.34 11.47 5.43
N THR A 138 78.06 10.20 5.78
CA THR A 138 77.46 9.60 7.03
C THR A 138 76.09 10.03 7.64
N LEU A 139 75.11 9.10 7.75
CA LEU A 139 74.61 8.27 8.91
C LEU A 139 73.69 9.03 9.91
N LYS A 140 72.53 8.57 10.46
CA LYS A 140 72.07 7.27 11.05
C LYS A 140 70.51 7.16 11.24
N ASP A 141 70.02 5.90 11.27
CA ASP A 141 68.99 5.20 12.11
C ASP A 141 67.56 5.78 12.33
N VAL A 142 66.42 5.05 12.43
CA VAL A 142 66.07 3.80 13.16
C VAL A 142 64.89 3.04 12.49
N ASN A 143 64.83 1.72 12.71
CA ASN A 143 63.96 0.70 12.13
C ASN A 143 62.68 0.35 12.95
N MET A 144 61.61 -0.02 12.23
CA MET A 144 60.49 -0.99 12.43
C MET A 144 60.19 -1.64 13.79
N SER A 145 58.90 -1.95 14.07
CA SER A 145 58.36 -3.35 14.07
C SER A 145 56.86 -3.48 14.46
N GLU A 146 56.10 -4.23 13.65
CA GLU A 146 55.01 -5.19 14.03
C GLU A 146 55.66 -6.55 14.44
N PRO A 147 55.01 -7.65 14.94
CA PRO A 147 53.63 -8.15 14.70
C PRO A 147 52.98 -8.99 15.84
N GLY A 148 51.83 -9.65 15.59
CA GLY A 148 51.39 -10.82 16.39
C GLY A 148 49.99 -11.39 16.12
N ILE A 149 49.93 -12.64 15.62
CA ILE A 149 48.74 -13.49 15.37
C ILE A 149 48.42 -14.37 16.60
N SER A 150 47.14 -14.65 16.91
CA SER A 150 46.66 -15.98 17.34
C SER A 150 45.12 -16.05 17.36
N GLY A 151 44.55 -17.17 16.90
CA GLY A 151 43.10 -17.41 16.75
C GLY A 151 42.47 -18.24 17.85
N SER A 152 41.13 -18.42 17.80
CA SER A 152 40.39 -19.63 18.20
C SER A 152 38.84 -19.47 18.11
N ASN A 153 38.19 -20.49 17.53
CA ASN A 153 36.86 -21.06 17.79
C ASN A 153 35.52 -20.38 17.38
N ILE A 154 34.98 -20.91 16.28
CA ILE A 154 33.60 -21.40 16.02
C ILE A 154 32.51 -21.08 17.06
N SER A 155 31.50 -20.29 16.65
CA SER A 155 30.08 -20.66 16.84
C SER A 155 29.18 -20.02 15.75
N PRO A 156 28.10 -20.70 15.32
CA PRO A 156 27.29 -20.31 14.16
C PRO A 156 26.03 -19.54 14.55
N SER A 157 25.84 -18.37 13.96
CA SER A 157 24.58 -17.86 13.39
C SER A 157 24.75 -16.37 13.14
N ALA A 158 25.31 -16.02 11.98
CA ALA A 158 25.09 -14.70 11.42
C ALA A 158 23.60 -14.62 11.06
N GLY A 159 22.77 -14.24 12.03
CA GLY A 159 21.35 -14.00 11.81
C GLY A 159 21.23 -13.02 10.64
N SER A 160 20.43 -13.39 9.64
CA SER A 160 20.19 -12.57 8.44
C SER A 160 20.02 -11.09 8.82
N LEU A 161 20.91 -10.24 8.28
CA LEU A 161 20.93 -8.78 8.49
C LEU A 161 19.58 -8.13 8.16
N VAL A 162 18.80 -8.81 7.32
CA VAL A 162 17.45 -8.44 6.92
C VAL A 162 16.45 -9.41 7.55
N ARG A 163 15.50 -8.87 8.33
CA ARG A 163 14.34 -9.60 8.83
C ARG A 163 13.08 -9.09 8.11
N ALA A 164 12.52 -9.92 7.23
CA ALA A 164 11.26 -9.70 6.53
C ALA A 164 10.67 -11.06 6.12
N ALA A 165 9.36 -11.13 5.87
CA ALA A 165 8.76 -12.34 5.30
C ALA A 165 9.16 -12.51 3.83
N ASP A 166 9.54 -13.73 3.44
CA ASP A 166 10.01 -14.04 2.08
C ASP A 166 8.98 -13.70 1.00
N SER A 167 7.69 -13.90 1.27
CA SER A 167 6.61 -13.52 0.34
C SER A 167 6.57 -12.02 0.10
N THR A 168 6.80 -11.20 1.12
CA THR A 168 6.80 -9.73 0.98
C THR A 168 8.03 -9.25 0.23
N LEU A 169 9.18 -9.88 0.46
CA LEU A 169 10.40 -9.59 -0.30
C LEU A 169 10.22 -9.93 -1.78
N ARG A 170 9.58 -11.07 -2.11
CA ARG A 170 9.27 -11.44 -3.50
C ARG A 170 8.41 -10.38 -4.21
N VAL A 171 7.27 -10.00 -3.62
CA VAL A 171 6.38 -8.98 -4.18
C VAL A 171 7.09 -7.64 -4.38
N LYS A 172 7.95 -7.23 -3.42
CA LYS A 172 8.77 -6.03 -3.56
C LYS A 172 9.72 -6.12 -4.76
N VAL A 173 10.44 -7.23 -4.89
CA VAL A 173 11.40 -7.45 -5.99
C VAL A 173 10.69 -7.46 -7.33
N GLU A 174 9.56 -8.16 -7.45
CA GLU A 174 8.77 -8.24 -8.68
C GLU A 174 8.29 -6.85 -9.14
N ARG A 175 7.74 -6.05 -8.23
CA ARG A 175 7.30 -4.67 -8.53
C ARG A 175 8.46 -3.78 -8.95
N LEU A 176 9.61 -3.87 -8.29
CA LEU A 176 10.81 -3.10 -8.65
C LEU A 176 11.36 -3.50 -10.02
N GLN A 177 11.37 -4.79 -10.34
CA GLN A 177 11.78 -5.28 -11.67
C GLN A 177 10.81 -4.81 -12.75
N LYS A 178 9.50 -4.86 -12.50
CA LYS A 178 8.48 -4.34 -13.40
C LYS A 178 8.68 -2.85 -13.65
N PHE A 179 8.90 -2.06 -12.60
CA PHE A 179 9.18 -0.64 -12.73
C PHE A 179 10.43 -0.38 -13.57
N LYS A 180 11.53 -1.08 -13.28
CA LYS A 180 12.79 -0.94 -14.02
C LYS A 180 12.61 -1.24 -15.51
N LYS A 181 11.94 -2.35 -15.85
CA LYS A 181 11.66 -2.73 -17.24
C LYS A 181 10.82 -1.67 -17.96
N VAL A 182 9.79 -1.13 -17.30
CA VAL A 182 8.94 -0.07 -17.86
C VAL A 182 9.74 1.22 -18.06
N ASP A 183 10.56 1.62 -17.10
CA ASP A 183 11.38 2.84 -17.19
C ASP A 183 12.43 2.71 -18.30
N GLU A 184 13.11 1.57 -18.43
CA GLU A 184 14.05 1.28 -19.53
C GLU A 184 13.37 1.35 -20.91
N ASN A 185 12.21 0.71 -21.07
CA ASN A 185 11.43 0.79 -22.30
C ASN A 185 11.02 2.23 -22.61
N ASN A 186 10.58 2.98 -21.59
CA ASN A 186 10.19 4.38 -21.73
C ASN A 186 11.38 5.29 -22.07
N GLN A 187 12.60 4.98 -21.60
CA GLN A 187 13.82 5.69 -21.98
C GLN A 187 14.16 5.40 -23.44
N ALA A 188 14.10 4.13 -23.87
CA ALA A 188 14.31 3.73 -25.25
C ALA A 188 13.33 4.44 -26.22
N LEU A 189 12.04 4.53 -25.85
CA LEU A 189 11.03 5.24 -26.63
C LEU A 189 11.33 6.74 -26.79
N ARG A 190 11.81 7.41 -25.74
CA ARG A 190 12.21 8.82 -25.81
C ARG A 190 13.38 9.03 -26.76
N LEU A 191 14.36 8.12 -26.71
CA LEU A 191 15.53 8.18 -27.58
C LEU A 191 15.16 7.88 -29.04
N SER A 192 14.27 6.92 -29.30
CA SER A 192 13.90 6.52 -30.67
C SER A 192 13.01 7.53 -31.38
N HIS A 193 12.10 8.21 -30.66
CA HIS A 193 11.15 9.17 -31.24
C HIS A 193 11.55 10.63 -31.07
N ASN A 194 12.65 10.92 -30.35
CA ASN A 194 13.08 12.28 -29.99
C ASN A 194 11.93 13.14 -29.42
N GLN A 195 11.03 12.50 -28.67
CA GLN A 195 9.82 13.12 -28.16
C GLN A 195 9.98 13.43 -26.68
N ASP A 196 9.84 14.71 -26.33
CA ASP A 196 9.85 15.17 -24.94
C ASP A 196 8.42 15.16 -24.36
N PHE A 197 8.26 14.49 -23.23
CA PHE A 197 7.00 14.39 -22.49
C PHE A 197 6.98 15.25 -21.22
N ARG A 198 7.96 16.14 -21.03
CA ARG A 198 8.07 17.02 -19.86
C ARG A 198 6.81 17.83 -19.60
N SER A 199 6.07 18.23 -20.65
CA SER A 199 4.80 18.93 -20.52
C SER A 199 3.75 18.09 -19.77
N TYR A 200 3.66 16.78 -20.03
CA TYR A 200 2.78 15.86 -19.31
C TYR A 200 3.22 15.70 -17.86
N GLU A 201 4.53 15.57 -17.62
CA GLU A 201 5.06 15.46 -16.28
C GLU A 201 4.68 16.68 -15.41
N LEU A 202 4.82 17.89 -15.96
CA LEU A 202 4.45 19.14 -15.30
C LEU A 202 2.93 19.25 -15.09
N GLN A 203 2.12 18.77 -16.02
CA GLN A 203 0.66 18.78 -15.88
C GLN A 203 0.20 17.81 -14.80
N ILE A 204 0.70 16.57 -14.81
CA ILE A 204 0.42 15.55 -13.81
C ILE A 204 0.84 16.05 -12.42
N GLY A 205 2.07 16.56 -12.28
CA GLY A 205 2.55 17.11 -11.01
C GLY A 205 1.69 18.26 -10.50
N ARG A 206 1.25 19.18 -11.39
CA ARG A 206 0.33 20.26 -11.01
C ARG A 206 -1.01 19.74 -10.51
N ARG A 207 -1.61 18.73 -11.15
CA ARG A 207 -2.90 18.18 -10.71
C ARG A 207 -2.79 17.49 -9.36
N ILE A 208 -1.73 16.72 -9.13
CA ILE A 208 -1.46 16.09 -7.84
C ILE A 208 -1.31 17.14 -6.74
N LYS A 209 -0.55 18.21 -6.98
CA LYS A 209 -0.36 19.30 -6.00
C LYS A 209 -1.66 20.07 -5.67
N GLN A 210 -2.62 20.08 -6.60
CA GLN A 210 -3.92 20.76 -6.45
C GLN A 210 -5.02 19.90 -5.83
N ILE A 211 -4.73 18.65 -5.44
CA ILE A 211 -5.71 17.81 -4.75
C ILE A 211 -6.06 18.46 -3.41
N SER A 212 -7.35 18.57 -3.15
CA SER A 212 -7.89 19.10 -1.88
C SER A 212 -8.94 18.16 -1.31
N GLY A 213 -9.23 18.29 -0.01
CA GLY A 213 -10.19 17.46 0.74
C GLY A 213 -11.67 17.58 0.33
N ASN A 214 -11.98 18.15 -0.83
CA ASN A 214 -13.34 18.30 -1.33
C ASN A 214 -13.68 17.19 -2.34
N ARG A 215 -14.90 16.64 -2.28
CA ARG A 215 -15.37 15.57 -3.18
C ARG A 215 -15.29 15.96 -4.66
N ASP A 216 -15.72 17.17 -4.99
CA ASP A 216 -15.70 17.63 -6.39
C ASP A 216 -14.28 17.84 -6.90
N SER A 217 -13.38 18.30 -6.02
CA SER A 217 -11.95 18.42 -6.32
C SER A 217 -11.34 17.05 -6.60
N VAL A 218 -11.59 16.06 -5.73
CA VAL A 218 -11.13 14.67 -5.91
C VAL A 218 -11.62 14.10 -7.24
N ARG A 219 -12.92 14.22 -7.52
CA ARG A 219 -13.51 13.73 -8.78
C ARG A 219 -12.89 14.42 -9.99
N ALA A 220 -12.83 15.76 -9.98
CA ALA A 220 -12.28 16.53 -11.09
C ALA A 220 -10.82 16.19 -11.35
N LYS A 221 -9.99 16.13 -10.30
CA LYS A 221 -8.55 15.84 -10.43
C LYS A 221 -8.29 14.40 -10.86
N ALA A 222 -9.08 13.43 -10.37
CA ALA A 222 -9.01 12.07 -10.87
C ALA A 222 -9.33 12.00 -12.37
N SER A 223 -10.42 12.61 -12.82
CA SER A 223 -10.79 12.64 -14.24
C SER A 223 -9.75 13.33 -15.13
N GLU A 224 -9.20 14.47 -14.68
CA GLU A 224 -8.13 15.18 -15.39
C GLU A 224 -6.87 14.33 -15.54
N LEU A 225 -6.47 13.61 -14.48
CA LEU A 225 -5.32 12.72 -14.49
C LEU A 225 -5.55 11.50 -15.39
N ILE A 226 -6.72 10.87 -15.32
CA ILE A 226 -7.11 9.76 -16.20
C ILE A 226 -7.03 10.20 -17.66
N ARG A 227 -7.53 11.40 -17.99
CA ARG A 227 -7.46 11.95 -19.35
C ARG A 227 -6.02 12.16 -19.81
N LEU A 228 -5.16 12.70 -18.96
CA LEU A 228 -3.74 12.88 -19.29
C LEU A 228 -3.01 11.54 -19.48
N MET A 229 -3.39 10.51 -18.73
CA MET A 229 -2.75 9.20 -18.82
C MET A 229 -3.20 8.39 -20.03
N ASN A 230 -4.43 8.61 -20.48
CA ASN A 230 -5.02 7.96 -21.65
C ASN A 230 -4.92 8.79 -22.93
N ASP A 231 -4.17 9.89 -22.91
CA ASP A 231 -3.93 10.71 -24.09
C ASP A 231 -3.06 9.94 -25.10
N PRO A 232 -3.52 9.70 -26.34
CA PRO A 232 -2.77 8.93 -27.33
C PRO A 232 -1.43 9.58 -27.70
N LEU A 233 -1.23 10.87 -27.43
CA LEU A 233 0.02 11.58 -27.71
C LEU A 233 1.14 11.24 -26.71
N CYS A 234 0.82 10.65 -25.55
CA CYS A 234 1.77 10.25 -24.53
C CYS A 234 1.57 8.77 -24.19
N PRO A 235 2.56 7.88 -24.44
CA PRO A 235 2.43 6.48 -24.10
C PRO A 235 2.00 6.30 -22.63
N GLN A 236 0.96 5.49 -22.39
CA GLN A 236 0.37 5.31 -21.05
C GLN A 236 1.41 4.83 -20.02
N SER A 237 2.42 4.07 -20.45
CA SER A 237 3.54 3.64 -19.59
C SER A 237 4.39 4.81 -19.11
N ILE A 238 4.58 5.85 -19.92
CA ILE A 238 5.34 7.05 -19.57
C ILE A 238 4.55 7.89 -18.56
N SER A 239 3.29 8.17 -18.86
CA SER A 239 2.42 8.95 -17.98
C SER A 239 2.16 8.23 -16.64
N ALA A 240 2.07 6.90 -16.64
CA ALA A 240 1.96 6.09 -15.41
C ALA A 240 3.21 6.18 -14.52
N VAL A 241 4.42 6.14 -15.11
CA VAL A 241 5.68 6.35 -14.35
C VAL A 241 5.72 7.78 -13.78
N MET A 242 5.32 8.79 -14.56
CA MET A 242 5.26 10.18 -14.08
C MET A 242 4.28 10.33 -12.92
N PHE A 243 3.10 9.75 -13.04
CA PHE A 243 2.10 9.74 -11.97
C PHE A 243 2.66 9.13 -10.68
N ALA A 244 3.23 7.92 -10.76
CA ALA A 244 3.82 7.25 -9.60
C ALA A 244 4.91 8.10 -8.92
N LYS A 245 5.88 8.61 -9.69
CA LYS A 245 6.96 9.46 -9.18
C LYS A 245 6.44 10.74 -8.54
N LYS A 246 5.44 11.40 -9.17
CA LYS A 246 4.88 12.66 -8.65
C LYS A 246 4.02 12.47 -7.40
N VAL A 247 3.29 11.37 -7.27
CA VAL A 247 2.57 11.05 -6.03
C VAL A 247 3.54 10.87 -4.88
N VAL A 248 4.58 10.04 -5.05
CA VAL A 248 5.58 9.79 -3.99
C VAL A 248 6.35 11.08 -3.64
N SER A 249 6.75 11.87 -4.64
CA SER A 249 7.41 13.15 -4.44
C SER A 249 6.54 14.18 -3.71
N GLN A 250 5.24 14.21 -3.96
CA GLN A 250 4.31 15.09 -3.24
C GLN A 250 4.21 14.71 -1.75
N CYS A 251 4.30 13.41 -1.42
CA CYS A 251 4.31 12.93 -0.05
C CYS A 251 5.60 13.29 0.70
N SER A 252 6.71 13.40 -0.05
CA SER A 252 8.04 13.59 0.50
C SER A 252 8.42 15.06 0.70
N THR A 253 7.78 15.96 -0.04
CA THR A 253 8.01 17.40 0.11
C THR A 253 7.43 17.82 1.45
N GLN A 254 8.21 18.50 2.31
CA GLN A 254 7.82 19.03 3.63
C GLN A 254 6.72 20.12 3.56
N SER A 255 5.73 19.94 2.70
CA SER A 255 4.54 20.76 2.69
C SER A 255 3.63 20.22 3.78
N ALA A 256 3.44 21.02 4.83
CA ALA A 256 2.46 20.82 5.90
C ALA A 256 1.06 20.39 5.40
N ASN A 257 0.76 20.61 4.11
CA ASN A 257 -0.51 20.33 3.47
C ASN A 257 -0.76 18.85 3.12
N PHE A 258 0.27 18.02 2.89
CA PHE A 258 0.02 16.61 2.48
C PHE A 258 -0.71 15.84 3.58
N ASN A 259 -0.40 16.13 4.85
CA ASN A 259 -1.06 15.50 5.97
C ASN A 259 -2.59 15.67 5.95
N ASN A 260 -3.08 16.82 5.49
CA ASN A 260 -4.51 17.14 5.48
C ASN A 260 -5.19 16.67 4.20
N THR A 261 -4.43 16.41 3.14
CA THR A 261 -4.95 15.97 1.83
C THR A 261 -4.64 14.50 1.53
N ALA A 262 -4.01 13.77 2.46
CA ALA A 262 -3.60 12.39 2.27
C ALA A 262 -4.78 11.49 1.84
N PHE A 263 -5.92 11.56 2.53
CA PHE A 263 -7.13 10.81 2.17
C PHE A 263 -7.67 11.18 0.80
N ALA A 264 -7.76 12.47 0.48
CA ALA A 264 -8.14 12.93 -0.85
C ALA A 264 -7.18 12.40 -1.94
N CYS A 265 -5.89 12.36 -1.66
CA CYS A 265 -4.89 11.75 -2.53
C CYS A 265 -5.12 10.25 -2.70
N GLY A 266 -5.42 9.53 -1.60
CA GLY A 266 -5.82 8.12 -1.63
C GLY A 266 -7.00 7.84 -2.54
N HIS A 267 -8.08 8.63 -2.42
CA HIS A 267 -9.24 8.54 -3.29
C HIS A 267 -8.87 8.76 -4.77
N VAL A 268 -8.07 9.77 -5.08
CA VAL A 268 -7.60 10.03 -6.45
C VAL A 268 -6.78 8.85 -6.98
N ILE A 269 -5.87 8.28 -6.17
CA ILE A 269 -5.07 7.11 -6.56
C ILE A 269 -5.97 5.92 -6.90
N VAL A 270 -6.93 5.58 -6.04
CA VAL A 270 -7.85 4.46 -6.28
C VAL A 270 -8.66 4.68 -7.56
N LEU A 271 -9.20 5.87 -7.77
CA LEU A 271 -9.93 6.22 -8.98
C LEU A 271 -9.06 6.11 -10.24
N VAL A 272 -7.87 6.71 -10.24
CA VAL A 272 -6.96 6.70 -11.40
C VAL A 272 -6.49 5.29 -11.72
N THR A 273 -6.06 4.54 -10.71
CA THR A 273 -5.48 3.20 -10.88
C THR A 273 -6.51 2.15 -11.27
N SER A 274 -7.79 2.35 -10.93
CA SER A 274 -8.86 1.49 -11.46
C SER A 274 -8.95 1.54 -12.99
N GLN A 275 -8.66 2.69 -13.59
CA GLN A 275 -8.66 2.89 -15.04
C GLN A 275 -7.30 2.64 -15.67
N VAL A 276 -6.20 2.79 -14.92
CA VAL A 276 -4.83 2.53 -15.35
C VAL A 276 -4.13 1.60 -14.34
N PRO A 277 -4.41 0.28 -14.36
CA PRO A 277 -3.90 -0.65 -13.34
C PRO A 277 -2.37 -0.68 -13.22
N LEU A 278 -1.65 -0.48 -14.33
CA LEU A 278 -0.19 -0.37 -14.36
C LEU A 278 0.33 0.68 -13.36
N ALA A 279 -0.39 1.79 -13.18
CA ALA A 279 0.02 2.87 -12.29
C ALA A 279 0.05 2.45 -10.81
N MET A 280 -0.77 1.47 -10.39
CA MET A 280 -0.75 0.97 -9.01
C MET A 280 0.57 0.24 -8.71
N ASP A 281 0.99 -0.67 -9.59
CA ASP A 281 2.25 -1.41 -9.39
C ASP A 281 3.46 -0.49 -9.41
N LEU A 282 3.46 0.50 -10.30
CA LEU A 282 4.55 1.49 -10.38
C LEU A 282 4.59 2.39 -9.16
N LEU A 283 3.43 2.80 -8.64
CA LEU A 283 3.33 3.58 -7.40
C LEU A 283 3.87 2.78 -6.21
N LEU A 284 3.47 1.51 -6.07
CA LEU A 284 3.94 0.65 -5.00
C LEU A 284 5.44 0.36 -5.11
N ALA A 285 5.97 0.16 -6.32
CA ALA A 285 7.40 0.01 -6.54
C ALA A 285 8.19 1.24 -6.06
N GLU A 286 7.74 2.44 -6.44
CA GLU A 286 8.38 3.69 -6.06
C GLU A 286 8.27 3.95 -4.55
N LEU A 287 7.11 3.66 -3.96
CA LEU A 287 6.87 3.80 -2.52
C LEU A 287 7.72 2.81 -1.70
N HIS A 288 7.84 1.55 -2.14
CA HIS A 288 8.69 0.54 -1.50
C HIS A 288 10.18 0.84 -1.61
N LYS A 289 10.58 1.58 -2.65
CA LYS A 289 11.94 2.10 -2.83
C LYS A 289 12.19 3.27 -1.88
N ALA A 290 11.24 4.19 -1.78
CA ALA A 290 11.36 5.39 -0.94
C ALA A 290 11.24 5.11 0.57
N CYS A 291 10.45 4.12 0.97
CA CYS A 291 10.24 3.77 2.38
C CYS A 291 10.29 2.26 2.58
N ILE A 292 11.35 1.79 3.22
CA ILE A 292 11.52 0.36 3.48
C ILE A 292 10.42 -0.22 4.37
N TYR A 293 9.75 0.58 5.20
CA TYR A 293 8.75 0.11 6.16
C TYR A 293 7.38 -0.18 5.54
N THR A 294 7.15 0.25 4.29
CA THR A 294 5.95 -0.12 3.52
C THR A 294 5.94 -1.60 3.11
N VAL A 295 7.12 -2.22 3.14
CA VAL A 295 7.33 -3.67 3.08
C VAL A 295 7.94 -4.04 4.43
N PRO A 296 7.19 -4.51 5.44
CA PRO A 296 7.68 -4.67 6.82
C PRO A 296 9.00 -5.45 6.89
N LYS A 297 10.10 -4.69 6.80
CA LYS A 297 11.48 -5.13 6.63
C LYS A 297 12.31 -4.34 7.63
N HIS A 298 12.97 -5.08 8.50
CA HIS A 298 13.95 -4.53 9.41
C HIS A 298 15.35 -4.85 8.88
N VAL A 299 16.22 -3.84 8.84
CA VAL A 299 17.63 -3.99 8.51
C VAL A 299 18.42 -3.69 9.77
N ALA A 300 19.09 -4.69 10.33
CA ALA A 300 19.98 -4.47 11.45
C ALA A 300 21.26 -3.80 10.96
N TYR A 301 21.80 -2.86 11.72
CA TYR A 301 23.11 -2.28 11.45
C TYR A 301 24.20 -3.15 12.06
N SER A 302 25.28 -3.38 11.31
CA SER A 302 26.50 -4.03 11.77
C SER A 302 27.68 -3.46 10.99
N GLU A 303 28.61 -2.82 11.70
CA GLU A 303 29.81 -2.20 11.10
C GLU A 303 30.68 -3.21 10.33
N SER A 304 30.70 -4.46 10.77
CA SER A 304 31.42 -5.54 10.07
C SER A 304 30.74 -6.00 8.78
N ALA A 305 29.47 -5.64 8.55
CA ALA A 305 28.68 -6.14 7.43
C ALA A 305 28.36 -5.06 6.37
N ILE A 306 28.21 -3.80 6.77
CA ILE A 306 27.82 -2.71 5.87
C ILE A 306 28.40 -1.39 6.38
N SER A 307 28.87 -0.54 5.46
CA SER A 307 29.29 0.83 5.80
C SER A 307 28.09 1.63 6.32
N LYS A 308 28.36 2.69 7.09
CA LYS A 308 27.31 3.55 7.62
C LYS A 308 26.54 4.26 6.50
N GLU A 309 27.26 4.65 5.46
CA GLU A 309 26.74 5.30 4.25
C GLU A 309 25.83 4.34 3.47
N ASP A 310 26.29 3.11 3.23
CA ASP A 310 25.49 2.10 2.52
C ASP A 310 24.29 1.65 3.36
N TYR A 311 24.42 1.61 4.69
CA TYR A 311 23.30 1.36 5.59
C TYR A 311 22.22 2.45 5.44
N PHE A 312 22.59 3.72 5.45
CA PHE A 312 21.63 4.81 5.26
C PHE A 312 20.96 4.76 3.89
N LYS A 313 21.71 4.44 2.82
CA LYS A 313 21.12 4.20 1.49
C LYS A 313 20.12 3.05 1.49
N VAL A 314 20.45 1.94 2.15
CA VAL A 314 19.54 0.79 2.29
C VAL A 314 18.30 1.15 3.11
N MET A 315 18.44 2.00 4.13
CA MET A 315 17.34 2.51 4.95
C MET A 315 16.46 3.53 4.23
N GLY A 316 16.89 4.02 3.07
CA GLY A 316 16.16 4.98 2.24
C GLY A 316 16.44 6.44 2.55
N PHE A 317 17.55 6.76 3.22
CA PHE A 317 17.99 8.15 3.38
C PHE A 317 18.29 8.74 2.01
N ARG A 318 17.78 9.95 1.77
CA ARG A 318 18.10 10.76 0.60
C ARG A 318 19.45 11.44 0.76
N GLU A 319 20.08 11.69 -0.37
CA GLU A 319 21.22 12.59 -0.48
C GLU A 319 20.70 13.91 -1.08
N GLU A 320 20.88 15.02 -0.35
CA GLU A 320 20.61 16.38 -0.79
C GLU A 320 21.96 17.10 -0.91
N ASP A 321 22.28 17.61 -2.11
CA ASP A 321 23.53 18.33 -2.39
C ASP A 321 24.82 17.57 -2.00
N GLY A 322 24.83 16.24 -2.20
CA GLY A 322 25.97 15.38 -1.86
C GLY A 322 26.13 15.09 -0.37
N LYS A 323 25.17 15.50 0.47
CA LYS A 323 25.12 15.20 1.90
C LYS A 323 23.88 14.37 2.22
N ALA A 324 24.01 13.40 3.12
CA ALA A 324 22.85 12.68 3.63
C ALA A 324 21.87 13.63 4.32
N GLU A 325 20.58 13.46 4.07
CA GLU A 325 19.52 14.22 4.72
C GLU A 325 19.58 14.10 6.25
N SER A 326 18.99 15.07 6.95
CA SER A 326 18.93 15.01 8.42
C SER A 326 18.05 13.86 8.89
N HIS A 327 18.34 13.33 10.08
CA HIS A 327 17.50 12.29 10.69
C HIS A 327 16.05 12.75 10.90
N GLU A 328 15.84 14.04 11.19
CA GLU A 328 14.51 14.61 11.37
C GLU A 328 13.73 14.63 10.04
N SER A 329 14.35 15.09 8.96
CA SER A 329 13.76 15.10 7.61
C SER A 329 13.44 13.68 7.13
N TYR A 330 14.35 12.72 7.37
CA TYR A 330 14.12 11.31 7.07
C TYR A 330 12.90 10.76 7.83
N LEU A 331 12.81 11.00 9.14
CA LEU A 331 11.69 10.50 9.96
C LEU A 331 10.36 11.13 9.56
N GLU A 332 10.35 12.42 9.20
CA GLU A 332 9.17 13.10 8.64
C GLU A 332 8.75 12.47 7.31
N GLY A 333 9.71 12.17 6.44
CA GLY A 333 9.48 11.44 5.19
C GLY A 333 8.88 10.05 5.43
N VAL A 334 9.47 9.27 6.33
CA VAL A 334 8.96 7.94 6.72
C VAL A 334 7.52 8.04 7.22
N ALA A 335 7.21 9.01 8.10
CA ALA A 335 5.87 9.22 8.61
C ALA A 335 4.88 9.53 7.47
N SER A 336 5.24 10.41 6.53
CA SER A 336 4.41 10.77 5.39
C SER A 336 4.18 9.60 4.43
N TYR A 337 5.21 8.81 4.11
CA TYR A 337 5.07 7.62 3.28
C TYR A 337 4.20 6.55 3.93
N MET A 338 4.37 6.32 5.23
CA MET A 338 3.54 5.36 5.98
C MET A 338 2.10 5.84 6.10
N LYS A 339 1.87 7.16 6.19
CA LYS A 339 0.53 7.74 6.15
C LYS A 339 -0.13 7.53 4.79
N LEU A 340 0.57 7.80 3.68
CA LEU A 340 0.05 7.49 2.34
C LEU A 340 -0.27 6.01 2.20
N TYR A 341 0.65 5.13 2.63
CA TYR A 341 0.48 3.69 2.54
C TYR A 341 -0.75 3.22 3.33
N GLY A 342 -0.88 3.69 4.58
CA GLY A 342 -2.03 3.42 5.43
C GLY A 342 -3.34 3.90 4.79
N VAL A 343 -3.36 5.13 4.26
CA VAL A 343 -4.53 5.66 3.55
C VAL A 343 -4.88 4.80 2.33
N LEU A 344 -3.89 4.45 1.51
CA LEU A 344 -4.11 3.71 0.27
C LEU A 344 -4.80 2.37 0.52
N VAL A 345 -4.37 1.64 1.56
CA VAL A 345 -4.95 0.33 1.88
C VAL A 345 -6.37 0.45 2.47
N GLN A 346 -6.68 1.55 3.16
CA GLN A 346 -7.98 1.80 3.79
C GLN A 346 -9.00 2.46 2.86
N THR A 347 -8.53 3.08 1.77
CA THR A 347 -9.41 3.87 0.92
C THR A 347 -10.41 2.96 0.21
N GLU A 348 -11.68 3.19 0.49
CA GLU A 348 -12.80 2.55 -0.20
C GLU A 348 -13.54 3.61 -1.02
N VAL A 349 -13.83 3.27 -2.28
CA VAL A 349 -14.58 4.14 -3.20
C VAL A 349 -15.75 3.35 -3.71
N SER A 350 -16.97 3.86 -3.49
CA SER A 350 -18.19 3.17 -3.91
C SER A 350 -18.15 2.85 -5.42
N GLY A 351 -18.38 1.59 -5.77
CA GLY A 351 -18.37 1.10 -7.14
C GLY A 351 -16.98 0.92 -7.77
N VAL A 352 -15.87 1.11 -7.02
CA VAL A 352 -14.51 0.99 -7.55
C VAL A 352 -13.69 0.04 -6.69
N GLN A 353 -13.12 -1.00 -7.30
CA GLN A 353 -12.24 -1.93 -6.60
C GLN A 353 -10.87 -1.29 -6.38
N ASN A 354 -10.43 -1.26 -5.12
CA ASN A 354 -9.07 -0.85 -4.76
C ASN A 354 -8.08 -2.00 -5.03
N LEU A 355 -7.20 -1.82 -6.02
CA LEU A 355 -6.17 -2.78 -6.44
C LEU A 355 -5.08 -3.00 -5.36
N HIS A 356 -5.03 -2.17 -4.33
CA HIS A 356 -4.17 -2.36 -3.16
C HIS A 356 -4.93 -2.16 -1.85
N GLY A 357 -6.21 -2.53 -1.83
CA GLY A 357 -7.03 -2.50 -0.60
C GLY A 357 -6.66 -3.62 0.37
N LEU A 358 -7.41 -3.72 1.47
CA LEU A 358 -7.19 -4.72 2.53
C LEU A 358 -7.07 -6.18 2.04
N LYS A 359 -7.69 -6.52 0.90
CA LYS A 359 -7.63 -7.85 0.29
C LYS A 359 -6.28 -8.19 -0.36
N GLU A 360 -5.54 -7.19 -0.83
CA GLU A 360 -4.27 -7.33 -1.58
C GLU A 360 -3.04 -7.06 -0.73
N ALA A 361 -3.22 -6.70 0.55
CA ALA A 361 -2.12 -6.73 1.48
C ALA A 361 -1.71 -8.22 1.69
N ASN A 362 -0.46 -8.57 1.38
CA ASN A 362 0.10 -9.93 1.58
C ASN A 362 -0.22 -10.40 3.00
N ILE A 363 -0.69 -11.63 3.25
CA ILE A 363 -1.06 -12.15 4.60
C ILE A 363 -0.21 -11.62 5.76
N TYR A 364 1.09 -11.38 5.63
CA TYR A 364 1.89 -10.76 6.70
C TYR A 364 1.76 -9.24 6.81
N THR A 365 1.73 -8.52 5.69
CA THR A 365 1.41 -7.09 5.67
C THR A 365 -0.09 -6.88 5.88
N ALA A 366 -1.00 -7.64 5.28
CA ALA A 366 -2.40 -7.72 5.68
C ALA A 366 -2.54 -8.10 7.14
N VAL A 367 -1.82 -9.04 7.74
CA VAL A 367 -2.02 -9.32 9.18
C VAL A 367 -1.45 -8.18 10.01
N ALA A 368 -0.26 -7.64 9.72
CA ALA A 368 0.32 -6.51 10.46
C ALA A 368 -0.46 -5.20 10.26
N LEU A 369 -0.97 -4.98 9.05
CA LEU A 369 -1.70 -3.80 8.61
C LEU A 369 -3.20 -3.94 8.87
N ASN A 370 -3.87 -5.08 8.71
CA ASN A 370 -5.20 -5.35 9.27
C ASN A 370 -5.13 -5.26 10.80
N SER A 371 -4.07 -5.74 11.45
CA SER A 371 -3.78 -5.46 12.87
C SER A 371 -3.33 -4.01 13.15
N PHE A 372 -3.21 -3.15 12.14
CA PHE A 372 -2.93 -1.71 12.25
C PHE A 372 -4.01 -0.84 11.54
N LEU A 373 -5.04 -1.44 10.94
CA LEU A 373 -6.11 -0.79 10.16
C LEU A 373 -7.52 -1.24 10.57
N GLU A 374 -7.73 -2.48 11.04
CA GLU A 374 -8.86 -2.82 11.97
C GLU A 374 -8.78 -2.01 13.29
N VAL A 375 -7.73 -1.21 13.37
CA VAL A 375 -7.19 -0.37 14.43
C VAL A 375 -7.37 1.11 14.13
N LEU A 376 -7.44 1.50 12.85
CA LEU A 376 -7.48 2.91 12.46
C LEU A 376 -8.80 3.33 11.81
N HIS A 377 -9.68 2.40 11.40
CA HIS A 377 -11.04 2.78 10.96
C HIS A 377 -12.13 1.77 11.34
N SER A 378 -13.09 2.29 12.09
CA SER A 378 -14.55 2.14 11.89
C SER A 378 -15.05 0.87 11.19
N SER A 379 -14.85 -0.30 11.81
CA SER A 379 -15.84 -1.36 11.74
C SER A 379 -16.42 -1.54 13.14
N ARG A 380 -17.72 -1.30 13.28
CA ARG A 380 -18.48 -1.43 14.56
C ARG A 380 -18.34 -2.82 15.22
N HIS A 381 -17.68 -3.79 14.57
CA HIS A 381 -17.68 -5.20 14.95
C HIS A 381 -16.37 -5.77 15.53
N LYS A 382 -15.25 -5.00 15.66
CA LYS A 382 -13.95 -5.56 16.13
C LYS A 382 -13.12 -4.73 17.13
N LYS A 383 -13.72 -3.73 17.78
CA LYS A 383 -13.04 -2.80 18.74
C LYS A 383 -12.25 -3.50 19.88
N THR A 384 -12.71 -4.68 20.32
CA THR A 384 -12.13 -5.40 21.47
C THR A 384 -10.80 -6.08 21.16
N GLN A 385 -10.61 -6.62 19.94
CA GLN A 385 -9.35 -7.28 19.58
C GLN A 385 -8.24 -6.27 19.36
N PHE A 386 -8.58 -5.14 18.75
CA PHE A 386 -7.64 -4.06 18.56
C PHE A 386 -7.08 -3.50 19.89
N ARG A 387 -7.96 -3.27 20.87
CA ARG A 387 -7.54 -2.86 22.23
C ARG A 387 -6.51 -3.84 22.82
N LYS A 388 -6.62 -5.15 22.55
CA LYS A 388 -5.63 -6.14 23.02
C LYS A 388 -4.27 -5.95 22.35
N ILE A 389 -4.23 -5.65 21.06
CA ILE A 389 -2.98 -5.38 20.33
C ILE A 389 -2.32 -4.10 20.86
N LEU A 390 -3.08 -3.01 21.04
CA LEU A 390 -2.54 -1.79 21.67
C LEU A 390 -2.05 -2.02 23.09
N ASN A 391 -2.73 -2.86 23.86
CA ASN A 391 -2.28 -3.23 25.20
C ASN A 391 -0.96 -4.02 25.16
N ILE A 392 -0.76 -4.89 24.17
CA ILE A 392 0.53 -5.60 23.97
C ILE A 392 1.63 -4.61 23.60
N ILE A 393 1.35 -3.68 22.68
CA ILE A 393 2.30 -2.62 22.28
C ILE A 393 2.64 -1.75 23.49
N SER A 394 1.64 -1.30 24.25
CA SER A 394 1.82 -0.48 25.45
C SER A 394 2.67 -1.21 26.50
N ARG A 395 2.36 -2.48 26.79
CA ARG A 395 3.06 -3.24 27.84
C ARG A 395 4.47 -3.65 27.46
N HIS A 396 4.69 -4.16 26.25
CA HIS A 396 5.96 -4.76 25.87
C HIS A 396 6.85 -3.85 25.04
N PHE A 397 6.26 -3.08 24.12
CA PHE A 397 7.03 -2.25 23.20
C PHE A 397 7.35 -0.88 23.80
N LEU A 398 6.38 -0.18 24.41
CA LEU A 398 6.66 1.11 25.05
C LEU A 398 7.62 0.97 26.23
N GLY A 399 7.44 -0.07 27.07
CA GLY A 399 8.38 -0.38 28.15
C GLY A 399 9.81 -0.64 27.64
N ALA A 400 9.97 -1.36 26.53
CA ALA A 400 11.26 -1.59 25.90
C ALA A 400 11.86 -0.34 25.22
N LEU A 401 11.04 0.63 24.81
CA LEU A 401 11.51 1.93 24.32
C LEU A 401 11.96 2.82 25.48
N GLU A 402 11.22 2.84 26.58
CA GLU A 402 11.56 3.59 27.79
C GLU A 402 12.85 3.10 28.44
N SER A 403 13.07 1.78 28.45
CA SER A 403 14.30 1.19 28.98
C SER A 403 15.56 1.60 28.23
N LYS A 404 15.44 2.11 26.99
CA LYS A 404 16.58 2.65 26.23
C LYS A 404 17.06 4.02 26.73
N GLN A 405 16.30 4.68 27.61
CA GLN A 405 16.64 5.97 28.23
C GLN A 405 17.12 7.04 27.21
N ASN A 406 16.55 7.04 26.02
CA ASN A 406 16.93 7.97 24.96
C ASN A 406 15.96 9.18 24.96
N PRO A 407 16.43 10.40 25.29
CA PRO A 407 15.57 11.57 25.40
C PRO A 407 14.87 11.94 24.08
N LYS A 408 15.44 11.57 22.92
CA LYS A 408 14.81 11.80 21.61
C LYS A 408 13.56 10.94 21.39
N LEU A 409 13.40 9.85 22.13
CA LEU A 409 12.22 8.98 22.05
C LEU A 409 11.07 9.48 22.93
N ASN A 410 11.33 10.30 23.94
CA ASN A 410 10.33 10.74 24.91
C ASN A 410 9.10 11.40 24.27
N PRO A 411 9.23 12.32 23.29
CA PRO A 411 8.05 12.92 22.64
C PRO A 411 7.21 11.88 21.89
N ILE A 412 7.85 10.89 21.27
CA ILE A 412 7.19 9.82 20.51
C ILE A 412 6.47 8.86 21.46
N ILE A 413 7.13 8.45 22.54
CA ILE A 413 6.56 7.60 23.59
C ILE A 413 5.35 8.29 24.21
N MET A 414 5.45 9.57 24.57
CA MET A 414 4.34 10.34 25.11
C MET A 414 3.17 10.43 24.12
N LYS A 415 3.44 10.71 22.85
CA LYS A 415 2.39 10.75 21.81
C LYS A 415 1.67 9.40 21.66
N LEU A 416 2.41 8.30 21.67
CA LEU A 416 1.86 6.95 21.59
C LEU A 416 1.06 6.57 22.86
N LYS A 417 1.54 6.92 24.05
CA LYS A 417 0.81 6.73 25.30
C LYS A 417 -0.49 7.49 25.29
N THR A 418 -0.44 8.80 25.02
CA THR A 418 -1.65 9.64 24.94
C THR A 418 -2.65 9.05 23.96
N TYR A 419 -2.22 8.64 22.77
CA TYR A 419 -3.08 8.03 21.76
C TYR A 419 -3.80 6.75 22.26
N ILE A 420 -3.07 5.89 22.99
CA ILE A 420 -3.61 4.62 23.53
C ILE A 420 -4.52 4.89 24.74
N ASP A 421 -4.06 5.69 25.70
CA ASP A 421 -4.72 5.91 26.99
C ASP A 421 -6.02 6.71 26.82
N THR A 422 -6.03 7.70 25.90
CA THR A 422 -7.22 8.49 25.59
C THR A 422 -8.16 7.82 24.59
N ASN A 423 -7.80 6.66 24.06
CA ASN A 423 -8.54 5.96 23.01
C ASN A 423 -8.80 6.78 21.74
N GLN A 424 -7.89 7.66 21.35
CA GLN A 424 -7.97 8.46 20.10
C GLN A 424 -8.16 7.59 18.85
N PHE A 425 -7.80 6.32 18.92
CA PHE A 425 -8.04 5.34 17.87
C PHE A 425 -9.53 5.01 17.62
N LEU A 426 -10.44 5.47 18.48
CA LEU A 426 -11.88 5.39 18.28
C LEU A 426 -12.43 6.58 17.50
N GLU A 427 -11.66 7.66 17.37
CA GLU A 427 -12.02 8.88 16.67
C GLU A 427 -11.72 8.76 15.17
N GLU A 428 -12.51 9.45 14.36
CA GLU A 428 -12.27 9.50 12.91
C GLU A 428 -11.03 10.36 12.61
N PRO A 429 -10.06 9.86 11.82
CA PRO A 429 -8.91 10.63 11.40
C PRO A 429 -9.30 11.90 10.65
N GLU A 430 -8.55 12.97 10.92
CA GLU A 430 -8.73 14.23 10.24
C GLU A 430 -8.60 14.09 8.72
N GLY A 431 -9.60 14.60 7.99
CA GLY A 431 -9.65 14.56 6.53
C GLY A 431 -10.12 13.24 5.93
N TRP A 432 -10.55 12.25 6.74
CA TRP A 432 -11.07 10.98 6.25
C TRP A 432 -12.31 11.17 5.38
N LEU A 433 -13.32 11.85 5.91
CA LEU A 433 -14.51 12.22 5.14
C LEU A 433 -14.18 13.41 4.23
N LEU A 434 -14.35 13.19 2.93
CA LEU A 434 -14.24 14.26 1.96
C LEU A 434 -15.38 15.26 2.18
N LYS A 435 -15.01 16.54 2.31
CA LYS A 435 -15.97 17.63 2.45
C LYS A 435 -16.89 17.66 1.24
N THR A 436 -18.18 17.81 1.47
CA THR A 436 -19.15 18.18 0.43
C THR A 436 -19.03 19.67 0.16
N SER A 437 -19.21 20.08 -1.10
CA SER A 437 -19.19 21.51 -1.45
C SER A 437 -20.30 22.25 -0.68
N LEU A 438 -20.01 23.45 -0.19
CA LEU A 438 -20.90 24.28 0.65
C LEU A 438 -22.28 24.56 0.02
N LEU A 439 -22.43 24.37 -1.29
CA LEU A 439 -23.71 24.48 -1.99
C LEU A 439 -24.71 23.37 -1.62
N SER A 440 -24.26 22.27 -1.03
CA SER A 440 -25.13 21.18 -0.56
C SER A 440 -25.55 21.34 0.91
N GLU A 441 -24.88 22.20 1.68
CA GLU A 441 -25.15 22.40 3.12
C GLU A 441 -26.28 23.40 3.34
N MET A 442 -26.67 24.16 2.30
CA MET A 442 -27.89 24.98 2.26
C MET A 442 -29.16 24.18 1.91
N ALA A 443 -29.04 22.90 1.53
CA ALA A 443 -30.20 22.04 1.32
C ALA A 443 -30.56 21.35 2.65
N MET A 444 -31.18 22.12 3.54
CA MET A 444 -31.92 21.57 4.68
C MET A 444 -33.02 20.63 4.19
N PRO A 445 -33.19 19.44 4.76
CA PRO A 445 -34.50 18.86 4.96
C PRO A 445 -34.91 19.09 6.42
N GLU A 446 -35.57 20.20 6.69
CA GLU A 446 -36.64 20.21 7.69
C GLU A 446 -37.92 19.90 6.90
N ALA A 447 -38.78 18.94 7.23
CA ALA A 447 -39.07 18.33 8.52
C ALA A 447 -39.66 16.92 8.34
N ASN A 448 -39.74 16.22 9.48
CA ASN A 448 -40.51 15.00 9.77
C ASN A 448 -39.83 13.66 9.55
N TYR A 449 -38.99 13.27 10.52
CA TYR A 449 -39.00 11.90 11.01
C TYR A 449 -38.81 11.91 12.54
N SER A 450 -39.92 11.95 13.27
CA SER A 450 -39.99 11.54 14.67
C SER A 450 -40.39 10.06 14.70
N PRO A 451 -39.60 9.16 15.31
CA PRO A 451 -40.03 7.79 15.53
C PRO A 451 -40.81 7.75 16.84
N GLN A 452 -42.12 7.89 16.80
CA GLN A 452 -42.96 7.61 17.96
C GLN A 452 -44.12 6.68 17.61
N GLN A 453 -44.12 5.59 18.36
CA GLN A 453 -45.07 4.50 18.39
C GLN A 453 -46.48 5.05 18.64
N ASN A 454 -47.42 4.72 17.75
CA ASN A 454 -48.85 4.95 18.01
C ASN A 454 -49.43 3.71 18.68
N TYR A 455 -49.59 3.80 20.01
CA TYR A 455 -50.68 3.13 20.70
C TYR A 455 -51.91 4.05 20.67
N HIS A 456 -53.06 3.46 20.35
CA HIS A 456 -54.37 4.07 20.47
C HIS A 456 -54.68 4.56 21.88
N SER A 457 -55.32 5.73 21.97
CA SER A 457 -56.43 5.95 22.90
C SER A 457 -57.23 7.17 22.48
N GLN A 458 -58.51 6.94 22.17
CA GLN A 458 -59.58 7.93 22.12
C GLN A 458 -59.71 8.65 23.47
N GLN A 459 -60.10 9.92 23.48
CA GLN A 459 -61.42 10.35 23.97
C GLN A 459 -61.62 11.87 23.93
N ASN A 460 -62.88 12.20 23.62
CA ASN A 460 -63.54 13.50 23.63
C ASN A 460 -63.49 14.25 24.98
N TYR A 461 -63.57 15.58 24.91
CA TYR A 461 -64.48 16.44 25.70
C TYR A 461 -64.74 17.72 24.86
N HIS A 462 -65.91 17.90 24.24
CA HIS A 462 -67.08 18.68 24.74
C HIS A 462 -66.76 20.11 25.21
N SER A 463 -67.26 21.13 24.50
CA SER A 463 -68.41 21.95 24.96
C SER A 463 -68.62 23.22 24.14
N GLN A 464 -69.93 23.46 23.90
CA GLN A 464 -70.66 24.65 23.42
C GLN A 464 -70.72 24.93 21.92
#